data_AF-A0A1F5VW71-F1
#
_entry.id   AF-A0A1F5VW71-F1
#
_cell.length_a   1.000
_cell.length_b   1.000
_cell.length_c   1.000
_cell.angle_alpha   90.00
_cell.angle_beta   90.00
_cell.angle_gamma   90.00
#
_symmetry.space_group_name_H-M   'P 1'
#
loop_
_entity.id
_entity.type
_entity.pdbx_description
1 polymer ?
#
loop_
_entity_poly.entity_id
_entity_poly.type
_entity_poly.pdbx_seq_one_letter_code
_entity_poly.pdbx_strand_id
1 'polypeptide(L)'
;MKYKMLSGKIIELERLSSFEKIFLKELRHMIKNDESYFDVIKFAVGPGSPALQGKKCFDQKILKSPLYLAARDMALRHGIKQHVILAPQHENLKTKMPADPSKLSLIQAARLIGISRKAVMEAIDKNKIKPIRIGNVILVEKAAALKYFNEIHMAETQRIS
;
A
#
# COMPACT_ATOMS: atom_id res chain seq x y z
N MET A 1 8.98 -29.51 -8.20
CA MET A 1 8.68 -28.17 -8.74
C MET A 1 9.55 -27.11 -8.08
N LYS A 2 10.41 -26.47 -8.88
CA LYS A 2 11.18 -25.28 -8.50
C LYS A 2 10.40 -24.02 -8.91
N TYR A 3 10.47 -22.96 -8.11
CA TYR A 3 9.82 -21.67 -8.37
C TYR A 3 10.87 -20.56 -8.40
N LYS A 4 10.89 -19.77 -9.47
CA LYS A 4 11.81 -18.64 -9.64
C LYS A 4 11.11 -17.34 -9.23
N MET A 5 11.66 -16.67 -8.22
CA MET A 5 11.15 -15.38 -7.73
C MET A 5 11.51 -14.22 -8.64
N LEU A 6 10.88 -13.06 -8.45
CA LEU A 6 11.27 -11.79 -9.08
C LEU A 6 12.70 -11.39 -8.75
N SER A 7 13.19 -11.73 -7.55
CA SER A 7 14.58 -11.48 -7.13
C SER A 7 15.61 -12.38 -7.84
N GLY A 8 15.18 -13.32 -8.67
CA GLY A 8 16.03 -14.34 -9.29
C GLY A 8 16.33 -15.55 -8.41
N LYS A 9 15.99 -15.49 -7.11
CA LYS A 9 16.13 -16.63 -6.19
C LYS A 9 15.21 -17.79 -6.59
N ILE A 10 15.71 -19.01 -6.47
CA ILE A 10 14.94 -20.23 -6.70
C ILE A 10 14.52 -20.82 -5.36
N ILE A 11 13.25 -21.24 -5.28
CA ILE A 11 12.65 -21.88 -4.12
C ILE A 11 12.16 -23.27 -4.53
N GLU A 12 12.41 -24.26 -3.69
CA GLU A 12 11.88 -25.61 -3.85
C GLU A 12 10.50 -25.71 -3.21
N LEU A 13 9.49 -26.09 -4.01
CA LEU A 13 8.11 -26.26 -3.57
C LEU A 13 7.70 -27.73 -3.45
N GLU A 14 8.62 -28.67 -3.66
CA GLU A 14 8.35 -30.12 -3.65
C GLU A 14 7.91 -30.61 -2.28
N ARG A 15 8.57 -30.08 -1.25
CA ARG A 15 8.36 -30.42 0.17
C ARG A 15 7.10 -29.78 0.77
N LEU A 16 6.33 -29.03 -0.02
CA LEU A 16 5.05 -28.51 0.45
C LEU A 16 4.05 -29.66 0.65
N SER A 17 3.29 -29.57 1.73
CA SER A 17 2.16 -30.43 2.01
C SER A 17 1.05 -30.27 0.96
N SER A 18 0.13 -31.24 0.92
CA SER A 18 -1.01 -31.21 0.01
C SER A 18 -1.89 -29.97 0.22
N PHE A 19 -2.10 -29.57 1.46
CA PHE A 19 -2.86 -28.37 1.82
C PHE A 19 -2.22 -27.09 1.27
N GLU A 20 -0.91 -26.94 1.43
CA GLU A 20 -0.17 -25.77 0.93
C GLU A 20 -0.17 -25.69 -0.60
N LYS A 21 -0.16 -26.84 -1.29
CA LYS A 21 -0.29 -26.92 -2.75
C LYS A 21 -1.67 -26.49 -3.22
N ILE A 22 -2.74 -26.85 -2.49
CA ILE A 22 -4.11 -26.40 -2.78
C ILE A 22 -4.21 -24.89 -2.63
N PHE A 23 -3.70 -24.35 -1.52
CA PHE A 23 -3.67 -22.89 -1.30
C PHE A 23 -2.95 -22.14 -2.43
N LEU A 24 -1.77 -22.61 -2.88
CA LEU A 24 -1.07 -21.99 -4.01
C LEU A 24 -1.85 -22.11 -5.32
N LYS A 25 -2.64 -23.16 -5.51
CA LYS A 25 -3.50 -23.34 -6.69
C LYS A 25 -4.66 -22.34 -6.67
N GLU A 26 -5.29 -22.13 -5.53
CA GLU A 26 -6.33 -21.10 -5.33
C GLU A 26 -5.78 -19.70 -5.57
N LEU A 27 -4.61 -19.39 -5.00
CA LEU A 27 -3.95 -18.10 -5.23
C LEU A 27 -3.68 -17.86 -6.72
N ARG A 28 -3.22 -18.88 -7.45
CA ARG A 28 -3.05 -18.77 -8.91
C ARG A 28 -4.37 -18.60 -9.64
N HIS A 29 -5.45 -19.20 -9.15
CA HIS A 29 -6.78 -19.04 -9.74
C HIS A 29 -7.27 -17.60 -9.60
N MET A 30 -7.16 -16.99 -8.41
CA MET A 30 -7.50 -15.59 -8.19
C MET A 30 -6.71 -14.65 -9.12
N ILE A 31 -5.40 -14.89 -9.24
CA ILE A 31 -4.52 -14.13 -10.15
C ILE A 31 -4.93 -14.30 -11.61
N LYS A 32 -5.30 -15.53 -12.01
CA LYS A 32 -5.75 -15.83 -13.38
C LYS A 32 -7.08 -15.13 -13.70
N ASN A 33 -7.97 -15.02 -12.72
CA ASN A 33 -9.24 -14.30 -12.83
C ASN A 33 -9.08 -12.77 -12.75
N ASP A 34 -7.84 -12.28 -12.66
CA ASP A 34 -7.47 -10.87 -12.58
C ASP A 34 -8.12 -10.13 -11.40
N GLU A 35 -8.31 -10.82 -10.28
CA GLU A 35 -8.85 -10.22 -9.06
C GLU A 35 -7.98 -9.06 -8.55
N SER A 36 -8.55 -8.16 -7.75
CA SER A 36 -7.82 -7.00 -7.21
C SER A 36 -6.55 -7.42 -6.47
N TYR A 37 -5.43 -6.74 -6.73
CA TYR A 37 -4.18 -6.92 -6.02
C TYR A 37 -4.37 -6.93 -4.49
N PHE A 38 -5.24 -6.07 -3.96
CA PHE A 38 -5.46 -5.96 -2.52
C PHE A 38 -6.12 -7.23 -1.94
N ASP A 39 -7.00 -7.87 -2.69
CA ASP A 39 -7.63 -9.12 -2.27
C ASP A 39 -6.64 -10.28 -2.38
N VAL A 40 -5.88 -10.32 -3.48
CA VAL A 40 -4.82 -11.32 -3.71
C VAL A 40 -3.73 -11.24 -2.65
N ILE A 41 -3.22 -10.05 -2.30
CA ILE A 41 -2.17 -9.92 -1.27
C ILE A 41 -2.71 -10.24 0.13
N LYS A 42 -3.97 -9.89 0.41
CA LYS A 42 -4.63 -10.23 1.67
C LYS A 42 -4.82 -11.74 1.80
N PHE A 43 -5.20 -12.44 0.73
CA PHE A 43 -5.26 -13.90 0.72
C PHE A 43 -3.87 -14.53 0.84
N ALA A 44 -2.89 -14.00 0.10
CA ALA A 44 -1.54 -14.54 0.03
C ALA A 44 -0.76 -14.42 1.34
N VAL A 45 -0.82 -13.29 2.04
CA VAL A 45 0.00 -12.98 3.22
C VAL A 45 -0.73 -12.12 4.27
N GLY A 46 -2.05 -11.99 4.18
CA GLY A 46 -2.84 -11.28 5.18
C GLY A 46 -3.16 -12.13 6.41
N PRO A 47 -3.80 -11.53 7.43
CA PRO A 47 -4.20 -12.23 8.65
C PRO A 47 -5.06 -13.46 8.34
N GLY A 48 -4.72 -14.60 8.92
CA GLY A 48 -5.42 -15.87 8.69
C GLY A 48 -4.98 -16.63 7.44
N SER A 49 -4.04 -16.07 6.65
CA SER A 49 -3.50 -16.77 5.49
C SER A 49 -2.79 -18.08 5.89
N PRO A 50 -2.97 -19.17 5.13
CA PRO A 50 -2.17 -20.39 5.25
C PRO A 50 -0.66 -20.14 5.20
N ALA A 51 -0.20 -19.14 4.44
CA ALA A 51 1.20 -18.73 4.37
C ALA A 51 1.75 -18.21 5.70
N LEU A 52 0.88 -17.73 6.59
CA LEU A 52 1.22 -17.30 7.94
C LEU A 52 0.89 -18.37 8.99
N GLN A 53 0.53 -19.59 8.57
CA GLN A 53 0.08 -20.67 9.45
C GLN A 53 -1.09 -20.24 10.36
N GLY A 54 -1.94 -19.32 9.88
CA GLY A 54 -3.06 -18.76 10.64
C GLY A 54 -2.67 -17.82 11.79
N LYS A 55 -1.37 -17.51 11.97
CA LYS A 55 -0.90 -16.62 13.04
C LYS A 55 -1.02 -15.15 12.64
N LYS A 56 -1.26 -14.28 13.62
CA LYS A 56 -1.26 -12.81 13.46
C LYS A 56 0.16 -12.21 13.43
N CYS A 57 1.17 -12.92 13.92
CA CYS A 57 2.52 -12.37 14.13
C CYS A 57 3.58 -12.99 13.20
N PHE A 58 4.50 -12.13 12.77
CA PHE A 58 5.61 -12.41 11.86
C PHE A 58 6.77 -13.13 12.58
N ASP A 59 6.66 -14.45 12.75
CA ASP A 59 7.84 -15.25 13.10
C ASP A 59 8.81 -15.24 11.91
N GLN A 60 10.08 -14.88 12.13
CA GLN A 60 11.11 -14.88 11.09
C GLN A 60 11.24 -16.24 10.39
N LYS A 61 10.94 -17.35 11.07
CA LYS A 61 10.93 -18.68 10.46
C LYS A 61 9.85 -18.80 9.38
N ILE A 62 8.65 -18.28 9.66
CA ILE A 62 7.52 -18.28 8.71
C ILE A 62 7.82 -17.38 7.51
N LEU A 63 8.40 -16.20 7.74
CA LEU A 63 8.79 -15.27 6.67
C LEU A 63 9.84 -15.85 5.71
N LYS A 64 10.64 -16.81 6.17
CA LYS A 64 11.63 -17.52 5.37
C LYS A 64 11.09 -18.82 4.77
N SER A 65 9.85 -19.20 5.06
CA SER A 65 9.26 -20.43 4.56
C SER A 65 9.06 -20.39 3.04
N PRO A 66 9.23 -21.53 2.34
CA PRO A 66 8.99 -21.61 0.90
C PRO A 66 7.59 -21.15 0.48
N LEU A 67 6.57 -21.49 1.27
CA LEU A 67 5.18 -21.14 1.01
C LEU A 67 4.96 -19.63 1.05
N TYR A 68 5.39 -18.98 2.13
CA TYR A 68 5.26 -17.54 2.31
C TYR A 68 5.96 -16.78 1.19
N LEU A 69 7.20 -17.16 0.89
CA LEU A 69 7.99 -16.49 -0.13
C LEU A 69 7.36 -16.62 -1.52
N ALA A 70 6.86 -17.81 -1.87
CA ALA A 70 6.19 -18.04 -3.14
C ALA A 70 4.86 -17.28 -3.24
N ALA A 71 4.01 -17.35 -2.21
CA ALA A 71 2.71 -16.67 -2.19
C ALA A 71 2.88 -15.15 -2.29
N ARG A 72 3.84 -14.59 -1.54
CA ARG A 72 4.17 -13.17 -1.59
C ARG A 72 4.68 -12.75 -2.97
N ASP A 73 5.58 -13.53 -3.58
CA ASP A 73 6.11 -13.21 -4.92
C ASP A 73 5.02 -13.24 -5.99
N MET A 74 4.10 -14.21 -5.94
CA MET A 74 2.95 -14.28 -6.84
C MET A 74 2.05 -13.04 -6.72
N ALA A 75 1.71 -12.64 -5.50
CA ALA A 75 0.90 -11.44 -5.27
C ALA A 75 1.63 -10.15 -5.71
N LEU A 76 2.95 -10.05 -5.49
CA LEU A 76 3.75 -8.92 -5.95
C LEU A 76 3.78 -8.82 -7.48
N ARG A 77 3.99 -9.94 -8.19
CA ARG A 77 3.92 -10.01 -9.66
C ARG A 77 2.57 -9.52 -10.17
N HIS A 78 1.50 -9.92 -9.50
CA HIS A 78 0.15 -9.51 -9.84
C HIS A 78 -0.05 -8.00 -9.64
N GLY A 79 0.40 -7.46 -8.51
CA GLY A 79 0.37 -6.01 -8.26
C GLY A 79 1.18 -5.21 -9.28
N ILE A 80 2.30 -5.73 -9.77
CA ILE A 80 3.08 -5.14 -10.86
C ILE A 80 2.29 -5.19 -12.17
N LYS A 81 1.68 -6.34 -12.50
CA LYS A 81 0.86 -6.52 -13.70
C LYS A 81 -0.33 -5.55 -13.73
N GLN A 82 -0.97 -5.31 -12.59
CA GLN A 82 -2.08 -4.36 -12.45
C GLN A 82 -1.61 -2.89 -12.30
N HIS A 83 -0.30 -2.62 -12.40
CA HIS A 83 0.30 -1.29 -12.20
C HIS A 83 0.03 -0.65 -10.83
N VAL A 84 -0.36 -1.44 -9.83
CA VAL A 84 -0.56 -1.00 -8.43
C VAL A 84 0.77 -0.96 -7.68
N ILE A 85 1.71 -1.83 -8.06
CA ILE A 85 3.08 -1.85 -7.52
C ILE A 85 4.05 -1.46 -8.63
N LEU A 86 4.97 -0.55 -8.31
CA LEU A 86 6.08 -0.22 -9.18
C LEU A 86 7.05 -1.41 -9.26
N ALA A 87 7.33 -1.90 -10.46
CA ALA A 87 8.31 -2.98 -10.64
C ALA A 87 9.70 -2.54 -10.12
N PRO A 88 10.52 -3.45 -9.55
CA PRO A 88 11.83 -3.09 -9.01
C PRO A 88 12.74 -2.39 -10.00
N GLN A 89 12.70 -2.79 -11.28
CA GLN A 89 13.44 -2.15 -12.38
C GLN A 89 13.05 -0.69 -12.65
N HIS A 90 11.91 -0.26 -12.12
CA HIS A 90 11.38 1.09 -12.25
C HIS A 90 11.45 1.88 -10.94
N GLU A 91 12.10 1.38 -9.87
CA GLU A 91 12.26 2.15 -8.61
C GLU A 91 12.93 3.51 -8.85
N ASN A 92 13.89 3.57 -9.77
CA ASN A 92 14.56 4.81 -10.18
C ASN A 92 13.63 5.80 -10.90
N LEU A 93 12.47 5.36 -11.37
CA LEU A 93 11.43 6.20 -11.97
C LEU A 93 10.47 6.77 -10.91
N LYS A 94 10.54 6.35 -9.65
CA LYS A 94 9.68 6.88 -8.57
C LYS A 94 9.83 8.39 -8.39
N THR A 95 11.02 8.93 -8.65
CA THR A 95 11.32 10.38 -8.69
C THR A 95 10.89 11.06 -10.00
N LYS A 96 10.62 10.29 -11.07
CA LYS A 96 10.23 10.79 -12.40
C LYS A 96 8.74 10.63 -12.71
N MET A 97 8.00 9.83 -11.93
CA MET A 97 6.55 9.77 -12.05
C MET A 97 6.00 11.17 -11.77
N PRO A 98 5.11 11.70 -12.63
CA PRO A 98 4.47 12.97 -12.34
C PRO A 98 3.62 12.79 -11.08
N ALA A 99 4.15 13.21 -9.94
CA ALA A 99 3.31 13.54 -8.81
C ALA A 99 2.42 14.66 -9.32
N ASP A 100 1.13 14.40 -9.53
CA ASP A 100 0.16 15.45 -9.79
C ASP A 100 0.30 16.46 -8.64
N PRO A 101 0.98 17.61 -8.85
CA PRO A 101 1.39 18.49 -7.76
C PRO A 101 0.17 19.18 -7.13
N SER A 102 -1.00 19.01 -7.75
CA SER A 102 -2.28 19.47 -7.23
C SER A 102 -2.84 18.57 -6.12
N LYS A 103 -2.39 17.31 -5.98
CA LYS A 103 -2.90 16.36 -4.97
C LYS A 103 -1.80 15.93 -4.02
N LEU A 104 -2.03 16.17 -2.74
CA LEU A 104 -1.08 15.92 -1.67
C LEU A 104 -1.59 14.79 -0.78
N SER A 105 -0.70 13.89 -0.38
CA SER A 105 -0.96 13.05 0.79
C SER A 105 -1.11 13.92 2.05
N LEU A 106 -1.73 13.39 3.10
CA LEU A 106 -1.85 14.09 4.39
C LEU A 106 -0.51 14.58 4.95
N ILE A 107 0.57 13.82 4.74
CA ILE A 107 1.92 14.19 5.19
C ILE A 107 2.46 15.36 4.37
N GLN A 108 2.24 15.36 3.06
CA GLN A 108 2.65 16.46 2.19
C GLN A 108 1.84 17.73 2.46
N ALA A 109 0.54 17.62 2.69
CA ALA A 109 -0.31 18.75 3.08
C ALA A 109 0.12 19.34 4.44
N ALA A 110 0.41 18.48 5.42
CA ALA A 110 0.93 18.89 6.73
C ALA A 110 2.24 19.67 6.61
N ARG A 111 3.20 19.17 5.83
CA ARG A 111 4.46 19.87 5.56
C ARG A 111 4.27 21.19 4.83
N LEU A 112 3.34 21.25 3.89
CA LEU A 112 3.06 22.47 3.13
C LEU A 112 2.46 23.58 4.02
N ILE A 113 1.55 23.22 4.92
CA ILE A 113 0.86 24.16 5.82
C ILE A 113 1.72 24.48 7.06
N GLY A 114 2.69 23.63 7.40
CA GLY A 114 3.50 23.79 8.61
C GLY A 114 2.84 23.28 9.89
N ILE A 115 1.89 22.34 9.78
CA ILE A 115 1.16 21.75 10.92
C ILE A 115 1.35 20.24 11.01
N SER A 116 0.87 19.62 12.09
CA SER A 116 0.94 18.16 12.24
C SER A 116 -0.05 17.44 11.32
N ARG A 117 0.26 16.19 10.93
CA ARG A 117 -0.67 15.31 10.19
C ARG A 117 -2.01 15.16 10.93
N LYS A 118 -1.98 15.07 12.27
CA LYS A 118 -3.19 14.95 13.09
C LYS A 118 -4.06 16.20 12.97
N ALA A 119 -3.47 17.38 12.99
CA ALA A 119 -4.19 18.64 12.80
C ALA A 119 -4.84 18.73 11.41
N VAL A 120 -4.17 18.24 10.36
CA VAL A 120 -4.78 18.14 9.02
C VAL A 120 -5.99 17.21 9.03
N MET A 121 -5.90 16.06 9.70
CA MET A 121 -7.04 15.14 9.85
C MET A 121 -8.20 15.78 10.62
N GLU A 122 -7.92 16.47 11.73
CA GLU A 122 -8.95 17.19 12.47
C GLU A 122 -9.60 18.30 11.63
N ALA A 123 -8.84 18.98 10.76
CA ALA A 123 -9.40 19.96 9.83
C ALA A 123 -10.31 19.31 8.78
N ILE A 124 -9.97 18.11 8.30
CA ILE A 124 -10.84 17.31 7.43
C ILE A 124 -12.10 16.88 8.17
N ASP A 125 -11.99 16.37 9.40
CA ASP A 125 -13.12 15.92 10.21
C ASP A 125 -14.08 17.08 10.54
N LYS A 126 -13.53 18.30 10.71
CA LYS A 126 -14.30 19.55 10.88
C LYS A 126 -14.81 20.16 9.58
N ASN A 127 -14.70 19.46 8.44
CA ASN A 127 -15.06 19.92 7.10
C ASN A 127 -14.38 21.24 6.66
N LYS A 128 -13.24 21.59 7.26
CA LYS A 128 -12.44 22.76 6.86
C LYS A 128 -11.58 22.48 5.63
N ILE A 129 -11.23 21.23 5.39
CA ILE A 129 -10.52 20.76 4.19
C ILE A 129 -11.33 19.62 3.58
N LYS A 130 -11.69 19.74 2.30
CA LYS A 130 -12.41 18.67 1.59
C LYS A 130 -11.43 17.56 1.17
N PRO A 131 -11.64 16.29 1.60
CA PRO A 131 -10.76 15.19 1.23
C PRO A 131 -11.12 14.57 -0.13
N ILE A 132 -10.12 14.05 -0.82
CA ILE A 132 -10.28 13.12 -1.94
C ILE A 132 -9.97 11.72 -1.42
N ARG A 133 -10.94 10.79 -1.49
CA ARG A 133 -10.77 9.41 -1.04
C ARG A 133 -10.57 8.49 -2.24
N ILE A 134 -9.47 7.75 -2.25
CA ILE A 134 -9.17 6.71 -3.25
C ILE A 134 -8.88 5.43 -2.48
N GLY A 135 -9.87 4.53 -2.40
CA GLY A 135 -9.81 3.37 -1.50
C GLY A 135 -9.58 3.81 -0.04
N ASN A 136 -8.54 3.28 0.58
CA ASN A 136 -8.13 3.62 1.96
C ASN A 136 -7.19 4.84 2.05
N VAL A 137 -6.89 5.49 0.93
CA VAL A 137 -5.97 6.63 0.87
C VAL A 137 -6.78 7.94 0.87
N ILE A 138 -6.37 8.86 1.74
CA ILE A 138 -6.89 10.23 1.79
C ILE A 138 -5.87 11.16 1.18
N LEU A 139 -6.30 11.90 0.16
CA LEU A 139 -5.56 12.97 -0.49
C LEU A 139 -6.25 14.32 -0.22
N VAL A 140 -5.48 15.39 -0.34
CA VAL A 140 -5.91 16.77 -0.16
C VAL A 140 -5.47 17.56 -1.38
N GLU A 141 -6.34 18.40 -1.92
CA GLU A 141 -5.92 19.33 -2.97
C GLU A 141 -4.99 20.40 -2.40
N LYS A 142 -3.89 20.68 -3.10
CA LYS A 142 -2.92 21.71 -2.73
C LYS A 142 -3.57 23.07 -2.53
N ALA A 143 -4.52 23.44 -3.39
CA ALA A 143 -5.27 24.69 -3.29
C ALA A 143 -6.11 24.76 -2.01
N ALA A 144 -6.78 23.67 -1.63
CA ALA A 144 -7.57 23.59 -0.40
C ALA A 144 -6.68 23.69 0.85
N ALA A 145 -5.51 23.04 0.84
CA ALA A 145 -4.51 23.13 1.90
C ALA A 145 -4.00 24.57 2.10
N LEU A 146 -3.65 25.27 1.01
CA LEU A 146 -3.19 26.66 1.07
C LEU A 146 -4.30 27.63 1.49
N LYS A 147 -5.55 27.39 1.04
CA LYS A 147 -6.69 28.19 1.48
C LYS A 147 -6.88 28.11 3.00
N TYR A 148 -6.81 26.91 3.55
CA TYR A 148 -6.91 26.69 5.00
C TYR A 148 -5.77 27.37 5.77
N PHE A 149 -4.53 27.30 5.27
CA PHE A 149 -3.39 28.02 5.85
C PHE A 149 -3.64 29.53 5.91
N ASN A 150 -4.11 30.12 4.81
CA ASN A 150 -4.42 31.54 4.75
C ASN A 150 -5.55 31.94 5.71
N GLU A 151 -6.59 31.10 5.85
CA GLU A 151 -7.68 31.32 6.79
C GLU A 151 -7.22 31.32 8.25
N ILE A 152 -6.30 30.40 8.63
CA ILE A 152 -5.71 30.39 9.98
C ILE A 152 -4.91 31.65 10.23
N HIS A 153 -4.00 32.02 9.32
CA HIS A 153 -3.15 33.19 9.50
C HIS A 153 -3.93 34.50 9.54
N MET A 154 -4.99 34.63 8.72
CA MET A 154 -5.90 35.78 8.78
C MET A 154 -6.63 35.85 10.12
N ALA A 155 -7.11 34.72 10.64
CA ALA A 155 -7.78 34.67 11.94
C ALA A 155 -6.84 34.96 13.13
N GLU A 156 -5.56 34.59 13.04
CA GLU A 156 -4.56 34.94 14.05
C GLU A 156 -4.18 36.42 14.02
N THR A 157 -4.04 36.99 12.82
CA THR A 157 -3.70 38.41 12.65
C THR A 157 -4.82 39.32 13.19
N GLN A 158 -6.08 38.95 12.97
CA GLN A 158 -7.26 39.67 13.50
C GLN A 158 -7.46 39.54 15.02
N ARG A 159 -6.82 38.58 15.68
CA ARG A 159 -6.90 38.42 17.15
C ARG A 159 -5.88 39.25 17.91
N ILE A 160 -4.86 39.74 17.21
CA ILE A 160 -3.76 40.54 17.77
C ILE A 160 -3.93 42.04 17.46
N SER A 161 -4.87 42.37 16.56
CA SER A 161 -5.29 43.75 16.23
C SER A 161 -6.43 44.20 17.11
#